data_AF-A0A2V7QYF8-F1
#
_entry.id   AF-A0A2V7QYF8-F1
#
_cell.length_a   1.000
_cell.length_b   1.000
_cell.length_c   1.000
_cell.angle_alpha   90.00
_cell.angle_beta   90.00
_cell.angle_gamma   90.00
#
_symmetry.space_group_name_H-M   'P 1'
#
loop_
_entity.id
_entity.type
_entity.pdbx_description
1 polymer ?
#
loop_
_entity_poly.entity_id
_entity_poly.type
_entity_poly.pdbx_seq_one_letter_code
_entity_poly.pdbx_strand_id
1 'polypeptide(L)'
;MFGGITFMVNGKMCISVGPNRLMCRIDPELHEQAIEREGVRAVKMNGRAYRGFVHVREKAVASKRDLNYWVRVCLDFNKRAKASR
;
A
#
# COMPACT_ATOMS: atom_id res chain seq x y z
N MET A 1 -13.87 -5.59 -0.64
CA MET A 1 -12.67 -5.93 -1.45
C MET A 1 -12.13 -4.67 -2.08
N PHE A 2 -10.81 -4.50 -2.17
CA PHE A 2 -10.17 -3.22 -2.53
C PHE A 2 -10.28 -2.82 -4.01
N GLY A 3 -10.98 -3.60 -4.83
CA GLY A 3 -11.17 -3.35 -6.26
C GLY A 3 -9.89 -3.58 -7.06
N GLY A 4 -10.02 -4.27 -8.20
CA GLY A 4 -8.90 -4.59 -9.10
C GLY A 4 -8.11 -5.85 -8.72
N ILE A 5 -6.80 -5.85 -8.99
CA ILE A 5 -5.94 -7.03 -8.89
C ILE A 5 -5.12 -6.96 -7.60
N THR A 6 -5.23 -7.97 -6.74
CA THR A 6 -4.48 -8.05 -5.48
C THR A 6 -3.35 -9.06 -5.57
N PHE A 7 -2.14 -8.62 -5.24
CA PHE A 7 -0.95 -9.45 -5.13
C PHE A 7 -0.73 -9.90 -3.69
N MET A 8 -0.79 -11.21 -3.51
CA MET A 8 -0.60 -11.88 -2.22
C MET A 8 0.83 -12.43 -2.16
N VAL A 9 1.46 -12.32 -0.99
CA VAL A 9 2.75 -12.94 -0.69
C VAL A 9 2.60 -13.68 0.64
N ASN A 10 2.93 -14.97 0.68
CA ASN A 10 2.79 -15.82 1.87
C ASN A 10 1.38 -15.76 2.51
N GLY A 11 0.33 -15.76 1.69
CA GLY A 11 -1.07 -15.68 2.16
C GLY A 11 -1.47 -14.33 2.76
N LYS A 12 -0.67 -13.28 2.54
CA LYS A 12 -0.90 -11.93 3.05
C LYS A 12 -0.97 -10.95 1.89
N MET A 13 -1.94 -10.04 1.92
CA MET A 13 -1.99 -8.94 0.94
C MET A 13 -0.74 -8.08 1.06
N CYS A 14 -0.10 -7.84 -0.08
CA CYS A 14 1.09 -6.99 -0.19
C CYS A 14 0.71 -5.68 -0.90
N ILE A 15 0.18 -5.79 -2.12
CA ILE A 15 -0.21 -4.68 -2.97
C ILE A 15 -1.53 -5.00 -3.68
N SER A 16 -2.35 -3.99 -3.94
CA SER A 16 -3.50 -4.08 -4.86
C SER A 16 -3.43 -2.98 -5.91
N VAL A 17 -3.79 -3.29 -7.15
CA VAL A 17 -3.84 -2.34 -8.27
C VAL A 17 -5.30 -2.10 -8.63
N GLY A 18 -5.70 -0.84 -8.67
CA GLY A 18 -7.03 -0.43 -9.13
C GLY A 18 -6.93 0.74 -10.11
N PRO A 19 -8.08 1.27 -10.59
CA PRO A 19 -8.09 2.39 -11.53
C PRO A 19 -7.31 3.59 -10.98
N ASN A 20 -6.24 3.97 -11.70
CA ASN A 20 -5.36 5.12 -11.43
C ASN A 20 -4.72 5.14 -10.03
N ARG A 21 -4.63 3.98 -9.36
CA ARG A 21 -4.05 3.88 -8.01
C ARG A 21 -3.43 2.53 -7.72
N LEU A 22 -2.34 2.59 -6.96
CA LEU A 22 -1.75 1.46 -6.25
C LEU A 22 -2.19 1.55 -4.79
N MET A 23 -2.58 0.43 -4.18
CA MET A 23 -2.79 0.34 -2.75
C MET A 23 -1.68 -0.52 -2.15
N CYS A 24 -1.00 0.01 -1.14
CA CYS A 24 0.14 -0.62 -0.50
C CYS A 24 -0.21 -0.95 0.95
N ARG A 25 0.04 -2.20 1.36
CA ARG A 25 0.05 -2.58 2.77
C ARG A 25 1.45 -2.35 3.32
N ILE A 26 1.57 -1.40 4.23
CA ILE A 26 2.84 -0.97 4.80
C ILE A 26 2.82 -1.17 6.32
N ASP A 27 3.98 -1.01 6.92
CA ASP A 27 4.09 -0.94 8.37
C ASP A 27 3.26 0.24 8.92
N PRO A 28 2.36 0.03 9.89
CA PRO A 28 1.62 1.10 10.54
C PRO A 28 2.50 2.19 11.16
N GLU A 29 3.73 1.86 11.57
CA GLU A 29 4.69 2.84 12.12
C GLU A 29 5.21 3.81 11.06
N LEU A 30 5.30 3.37 9.80
CA LEU A 30 5.70 4.21 8.66
C LEU A 30 4.53 5.00 8.07
N HIS A 31 3.32 4.87 8.60
CA HIS A 31 2.12 5.39 7.97
C HIS A 31 2.11 6.91 7.83
N GLU A 32 2.43 7.64 8.89
CA GLU A 32 2.43 9.12 8.85
C GLU A 32 3.47 9.64 7.86
N GLN A 33 4.70 9.09 7.91
CA GLN A 33 5.76 9.44 6.95
C GLN A 33 5.37 9.10 5.51
N ALA A 34 4.64 8.01 5.28
CA ALA A 34 4.22 7.60 3.95
C ALA A 34 3.19 8.59 3.37
N ILE A 35 2.24 9.07 4.16
CA ILE A 35 1.19 10.00 3.69
C ILE A 35 1.68 11.44 3.48
N GLU A 36 2.84 11.80 4.05
CA GLU A 36 3.52 13.08 3.76
C GLU A 36 4.12 13.11 2.34
N ARG A 37 4.34 11.95 1.71
CA ARG A 37 4.85 11.89 0.34
C ARG A 37 3.82 12.36 -0.67
N GLU A 38 4.27 13.13 -1.66
CA GLU A 38 3.42 13.61 -2.73
C GLU A 38 2.72 12.45 -3.46
N GLY A 39 1.41 12.59 -3.66
CA GLY A 39 0.60 11.59 -4.35
C GLY A 39 0.21 10.38 -3.50
N VAL A 40 0.51 10.38 -2.20
CA VAL A 40 0.10 9.34 -1.25
C VAL A 40 -1.08 9.82 -0.40
N ARG A 41 -2.01 8.92 -0.10
CA ARG A 41 -3.18 9.20 0.75
C ARG A 41 -3.46 8.01 1.65
N ALA A 42 -3.87 8.27 2.89
CA ALA A 42 -4.39 7.21 3.76
C ALA A 42 -5.63 6.56 3.13
N VAL A 43 -5.71 5.22 3.22
CA VAL A 43 -6.97 4.52 2.91
C VAL A 43 -7.97 4.84 4.00
N LYS A 44 -9.13 5.36 3.63
CA LYS A 44 -10.24 5.62 4.57
C LYS A 44 -11.34 4.59 4.35
N MET A 45 -11.82 4.00 5.44
CA MET A 45 -12.95 3.07 5.43
C MET A 45 -13.97 3.54 6.47
N ASN A 46 -15.22 3.78 6.07
CA ASN A 46 -16.29 4.31 6.94
C ASN A 46 -15.86 5.57 7.72
N GLY A 47 -15.19 6.50 7.05
CA GLY A 47 -14.72 7.76 7.63
C GLY A 47 -13.44 7.66 8.48
N ARG A 48 -12.92 6.46 8.76
CA ARG A 48 -11.71 6.26 9.58
C ARG A 48 -10.50 5.97 8.70
N ALA A 49 -9.37 6.60 9.01
CA ALA A 49 -8.10 6.27 8.38
C ALA A 49 -7.63 4.88 8.85
N TYR A 50 -7.25 4.03 7.91
CA TYR A 50 -6.81 2.67 8.18
C TYR A 50 -5.27 2.63 8.14
N ARG A 51 -4.66 2.78 9.32
CA ARG A 51 -3.19 2.79 9.46
C ARG A 51 -2.60 1.49 8.91
N GLY A 52 -1.46 1.61 8.23
CA GLY A 52 -0.81 0.51 7.50
C GLY A 52 -1.34 0.29 6.07
N PHE A 53 -2.27 1.11 5.59
CA PHE A 53 -2.78 1.03 4.22
C PHE A 53 -2.79 2.39 3.55
N VAL A 54 -2.12 2.52 2.41
CA VAL A 54 -2.01 3.77 1.67
C VAL A 54 -2.39 3.59 0.20
N HIS A 55 -3.03 4.61 -0.37
CA HIS A 55 -3.18 4.76 -1.81
C HIS A 55 -2.05 5.61 -2.35
N VAL A 56 -1.36 5.11 -3.37
CA VAL A 56 -0.33 5.80 -4.11
C VAL A 56 -0.87 6.06 -5.51
N ARG A 57 -0.90 7.32 -5.92
CA ARG A 57 -1.34 7.72 -7.26
C ARG A 57 -0.36 7.23 -8.31
N GLU A 58 -0.85 6.99 -9.51
CA GLU A 58 -0.04 6.58 -10.67
C GLU A 58 1.22 7.45 -10.88
N LYS A 59 1.11 8.78 -10.75
CA LYS A 59 2.26 9.69 -10.87
C LYS A 59 3.38 9.42 -9.87
N ALA A 60 3.06 8.94 -8.67
CA ALA A 60 4.02 8.61 -7.62
C ALA A 60 4.64 7.21 -7.78
N VAL A 61 4.26 6.48 -8.84
CA VAL A 61 4.84 5.18 -9.26
C VAL A 61 5.18 5.16 -10.74
N ALA A 62 5.34 6.33 -11.37
CA ALA A 62 5.57 6.45 -12.81
C ALA A 62 6.92 5.85 -13.26
N SER A 63 7.91 5.77 -12.35
CA SER A 63 9.19 5.15 -12.63
C SER A 63 9.31 3.76 -12.00
N LYS A 64 10.11 2.89 -12.62
CA LYS A 64 10.47 1.58 -12.03
C LYS A 64 11.10 1.72 -10.65
N ARG A 65 11.86 2.79 -10.40
CA ARG A 65 12.47 3.07 -9.10
C ARG A 65 11.42 3.31 -8.02
N ASP A 66 10.42 4.14 -8.32
CA ASP A 66 9.38 4.50 -7.36
C ASP A 66 8.44 3.32 -7.11
N LEU A 67 8.07 2.57 -8.16
CA LEU A 67 7.33 1.33 -8.00
C LEU A 67 8.09 0.32 -7.13
N ASN A 68 9.39 0.12 -7.40
CA ASN A 68 10.23 -0.80 -6.61
C ASN A 68 10.34 -0.37 -5.14
N TYR A 69 10.37 0.93 -4.86
CA TYR A 69 10.34 1.43 -3.48
C TYR A 69 9.09 0.91 -2.76
N TRP A 70 7.90 1.11 -3.33
CA TRP A 70 6.65 0.67 -2.70
C TRP A 70 6.55 -0.85 -2.56
N VAL A 71 7.00 -1.59 -3.57
CA VAL A 71 7.10 -3.06 -3.51
C VAL A 71 7.98 -3.50 -2.33
N ARG A 72 9.16 -2.89 -2.16
CA ARG A 72 10.07 -3.22 -1.05
C ARG A 72 9.46 -2.90 0.31
N VAL A 73 8.86 -1.72 0.47
CA VAL A 73 8.18 -1.33 1.73
C VAL A 73 7.11 -2.36 2.12
N CYS A 74 6.30 -2.79 1.15
CA CYS A 74 5.27 -3.80 1.41
C CYS A 74 5.86 -5.18 1.75
N LEU A 75 6.89 -5.62 1.02
CA LEU A 75 7.56 -6.91 1.27
C LEU A 75 8.27 -6.95 2.63
N ASP A 76 8.90 -5.85 3.05
CA ASP A 76 9.55 -5.77 4.35
C ASP A 76 8.55 -5.88 5.49
N PHE A 77 7.39 -5.23 5.36
CA PHE A 77 6.32 -5.41 6.33
C PHE A 77 5.70 -6.81 6.26
N ASN A 78 5.57 -7.41 5.07
CA ASN A 78 4.93 -8.72 4.85
C ASN A 78 5.55 -9.84 5.73
N LYS A 79 6.86 -9.75 6.02
CA LYS A 79 7.60 -10.66 6.92
C LYS A 79 6.91 -10.81 8.27
N ARG A 80 6.37 -9.71 8.83
CA ARG A 80 5.69 -9.67 10.14
C ARG A 80 4.21 -9.31 10.10
N ALA A 81 3.66 -9.03 8.92
CA ALA A 81 2.24 -8.75 8.77
C ALA A 81 1.36 -9.96 9.14
N LYS A 82 0.19 -9.70 9.72
CA LYS A 82 -0.82 -10.75 9.98
C LYS A 82 -1.40 -11.28 8.66
N ALA A 83 -1.75 -12.56 8.65
CA ALA A 83 -2.46 -13.22 7.55
C ALA A 83 -3.71 -12.41 7.14
N SER A 84 -3.96 -12.34 5.84
CA SER A 84 -5.18 -11.74 5.30
C SER A 84 -6.26 -12.82 5.31
N ARG A 85 -7.05 -12.86 6.39
CA ARG A 85 -8.25 -13.69 6.52
C ARG A 85 -9.47 -12.78 6.61
#